data_AF-A0A1E3WJC6-F1
#
_entry.id   AF-A0A1E3WJC6-F1
#
_cell.length_a   1.000
_cell.length_b   1.000
_cell.length_c   1.000
_cell.angle_alpha   90.00
_cell.angle_beta   90.00
_cell.angle_gamma   90.00
#
_symmetry.space_group_name_H-M   'P 1'
#
loop_
_entity.id
_entity.type
_entity.pdbx_description
1 polymer ?
#
loop_
_entity_poly.entity_id
_entity_poly.type
_entity_poly.pdbx_seq_one_letter_code
_entity_poly.pdbx_strand_id
1 'polypeptide(L)'
;MSKSVPVVTLLLLIIGYFSYQHWVVKPQYIEQRAKGMVLQIAYGENWFNPLSHNEDNPVYHTTLTVNSAFDGVAYADARIEYVDDQKTVCKQIRFQFSVESLNDYHLLSQTDCAMGAS
;
A
#
# COMPACT_ATOMS: atom_id res chain seq x y z
N MET A 1 48.48 -14.20 6.82
CA MET A 1 47.13 -14.24 6.21
C MET A 1 46.10 -14.14 7.33
N SER A 2 45.55 -12.97 7.62
CA SER A 2 44.53 -12.77 8.67
C SER A 2 43.77 -11.44 8.55
N LYS A 3 44.33 -10.45 7.84
CA LYS A 3 43.73 -9.12 7.66
C LYS A 3 42.58 -9.06 6.64
N SER A 4 42.46 -10.06 5.76
CA SER A 4 41.43 -10.09 4.70
C SER A 4 40.09 -10.64 5.17
N VAL A 5 40.07 -11.53 6.17
CA VAL A 5 38.85 -12.11 6.73
C VAL A 5 37.88 -11.06 7.29
N PRO A 6 38.31 -10.09 8.14
CA PRO A 6 37.39 -9.08 8.67
C PRO A 6 36.85 -8.13 7.59
N VAL A 7 37.64 -7.85 6.54
CA VAL A 7 37.23 -6.98 5.43
C VAL A 7 36.14 -7.65 4.60
N VAL A 8 36.30 -8.94 4.29
CA VAL A 8 35.30 -9.71 3.54
C VAL A 8 34.00 -9.85 4.35
N THR A 9 34.08 -10.12 5.65
CA THR A 9 32.88 -10.20 6.52
C THR A 9 32.14 -8.87 6.57
N LEU A 10 32.84 -7.74 6.70
CA LEU A 10 32.23 -6.41 6.70
C LEU A 10 31.51 -6.13 5.37
N LEU A 11 32.13 -6.49 4.25
CA LEU A 11 31.55 -6.32 2.91
C LEU A 11 30.26 -7.15 2.73
N LEU A 12 30.25 -8.39 3.21
CA LEU A 12 29.07 -9.24 3.19
C LEU A 12 27.93 -8.68 4.06
N LEU A 13 28.25 -8.11 5.23
CA LEU A 13 27.26 -7.46 6.08
C LEU A 13 26.66 -6.22 5.40
N ILE A 14 27.49 -5.41 4.74
CA ILE A 14 27.03 -4.22 4.00
C ILE A 14 26.11 -4.63 2.84
N ILE A 15 26.52 -5.61 2.03
CA ILE A 15 25.70 -6.12 0.92
C ILE A 15 24.38 -6.70 1.45
N GLY A 16 24.44 -7.47 2.53
CA GLY A 16 23.25 -8.03 3.18
C GLY A 16 22.30 -6.95 3.69
N TYR A 17 22.83 -5.90 4.30
CA TYR A 17 22.04 -4.75 4.76
C TYR A 17 21.35 -4.02 3.60
N PHE A 18 22.08 -3.66 2.54
CA PHE A 18 21.48 -2.99 1.38
C PHE A 18 20.46 -3.88 0.66
N SER A 19 20.73 -5.18 0.57
CA SER A 19 19.79 -6.14 0.02
C SER A 19 18.51 -6.20 0.85
N TYR A 20 18.63 -6.30 2.18
CA TYR A 20 17.47 -6.30 3.07
C TYR A 20 16.64 -5.01 2.95
N GLN A 21 17.29 -3.86 2.92
CA GLN A 21 16.63 -2.56 2.72
C GLN A 21 15.86 -2.52 1.40
N HIS A 22 16.47 -3.00 0.32
CA HIS A 22 15.87 -2.94 -1.01
C HIS A 22 14.73 -3.94 -1.22
N TRP A 23 14.89 -5.18 -0.74
CA TRP A 23 13.96 -6.27 -1.02
C TRP A 23 12.88 -6.47 0.04
N VAL A 24 13.10 -6.00 1.28
CA VAL A 24 12.15 -6.20 2.38
C VAL A 24 11.56 -4.87 2.83
N VAL A 25 12.40 -3.94 3.25
CA VAL A 25 11.93 -2.69 3.88
C VAL A 25 11.22 -1.79 2.87
N LYS A 26 11.81 -1.58 1.69
CA LYS A 26 11.25 -0.69 0.67
C LYS A 26 9.87 -1.14 0.17
N PRO A 27 9.63 -2.41 -0.20
CA PRO A 27 8.30 -2.88 -0.60
C PRO A 27 7.26 -2.73 0.51
N GLN A 28 7.60 -3.11 1.76
CA GLN A 28 6.69 -2.96 2.90
C GLN A 28 6.31 -1.50 3.15
N TYR A 29 7.28 -0.59 3.05
CA TYR A 29 7.03 0.84 3.19
C TYR A 29 6.08 1.37 2.10
N ILE A 30 6.27 0.95 0.85
CA ILE A 30 5.40 1.36 -0.26
C ILE A 30 3.98 0.80 -0.06
N GLU A 31 3.84 -0.44 0.40
CA GLU A 31 2.55 -1.05 0.68
C GLU A 31 1.80 -0.31 1.80
N GLN A 32 2.49 0.05 2.88
CA GLN A 32 1.90 0.85 3.97
C GLN A 32 1.44 2.23 3.48
N ARG A 33 2.25 2.90 2.65
CA ARG A 33 1.87 4.19 2.05
C ARG A 33 0.64 4.04 1.16
N ALA A 34 0.61 3.03 0.31
CA ALA A 34 -0.54 2.74 -0.54
C ALA A 34 -1.81 2.47 0.27
N LYS A 35 -1.74 1.76 1.41
CA LYS A 35 -2.90 1.58 2.31
C LYS A 35 -3.40 2.92 2.86
N GLY A 36 -2.49 3.79 3.30
CA GLY A 36 -2.84 5.15 3.75
C GLY A 36 -3.52 5.98 2.65
N MET A 37 -3.04 5.87 1.41
CA MET A 37 -3.64 6.54 0.26
C MET A 37 -5.07 6.07 -0.02
N VAL A 38 -5.30 4.76 0.02
CA VAL A 38 -6.63 4.19 -0.21
C VAL A 38 -7.63 4.75 0.79
N LEU A 39 -7.25 4.83 2.07
CA LEU A 39 -8.06 5.44 3.13
C LEU A 39 -8.33 6.92 2.86
N GLN A 40 -7.32 7.67 2.43
CA GLN A 40 -7.45 9.09 2.13
C GLN A 40 -8.35 9.36 0.91
N ILE A 41 -8.23 8.55 -0.15
CA ILE A 41 -9.10 8.60 -1.33
C ILE A 41 -10.54 8.32 -0.91
N ALA A 42 -10.75 7.24 -0.16
CA ALA A 42 -12.08 6.83 0.27
C ALA A 42 -12.73 7.86 1.21
N TYR A 43 -11.93 8.54 2.03
CA TYR A 43 -12.37 9.68 2.84
C TYR A 43 -12.76 10.88 1.96
N GLY A 44 -11.89 11.28 1.03
CA GLY A 44 -12.14 12.42 0.13
C GLY A 44 -13.39 12.24 -0.73
N GLU A 45 -13.67 11.01 -1.14
CA GLU A 45 -14.85 10.65 -1.94
C GLU A 45 -16.08 10.28 -1.09
N ASN A 46 -16.01 10.41 0.24
CA ASN A 46 -17.07 10.06 1.19
C ASN A 46 -17.64 8.64 0.99
N TRP A 47 -16.78 7.67 0.72
CA TRP A 47 -17.19 6.28 0.56
C TRP A 47 -17.67 5.68 1.87
N PHE A 48 -16.96 5.95 2.96
CA PHE A 48 -17.30 5.54 4.32
C PHE A 48 -17.04 6.66 5.33
N ASN A 49 -17.63 6.56 6.53
CA ASN A 49 -17.35 7.48 7.62
C ASN A 49 -16.08 7.01 8.37
N PRO A 50 -15.00 7.80 8.42
CA PRO A 50 -13.76 7.38 9.10
C PRO A 50 -13.95 7.20 10.61
N LEU A 51 -15.01 7.76 11.21
CA LEU A 51 -15.35 7.58 12.62
C LEU A 51 -16.08 6.25 12.89
N SER A 52 -16.63 5.60 11.87
CA SER A 52 -17.14 4.22 11.95
C SER A 52 -16.11 3.19 11.49
N HIS A 53 -14.89 3.62 11.20
CA HIS A 53 -13.75 2.73 10.96
C HIS A 53 -13.35 2.07 12.27
N ASN A 54 -13.77 0.82 12.43
CA ASN A 54 -13.33 -0.05 13.50
C ASN A 54 -12.66 -1.26 12.85
N GLU A 55 -11.41 -1.55 13.22
CA GLU A 55 -10.68 -2.74 12.74
C GLU A 55 -11.41 -4.04 13.15
N ASP A 56 -12.23 -4.00 14.20
CA ASP A 56 -13.10 -5.11 14.64
C ASP A 56 -14.44 -5.16 13.87
N ASN A 57 -14.71 -4.23 12.96
CA ASN A 57 -15.91 -4.29 12.12
C ASN A 57 -15.69 -5.31 10.99
N PRO A 58 -16.37 -6.46 10.99
CA PRO A 58 -16.06 -7.61 10.13
C PRO A 58 -16.30 -7.35 8.63
N VAL A 59 -16.70 -6.15 8.22
CA VAL A 59 -17.14 -5.86 6.85
C VAL A 59 -16.36 -4.72 6.17
N TYR A 60 -15.18 -4.38 6.69
CA TYR A 60 -14.18 -3.60 5.96
C TYR A 60 -13.09 -4.53 5.39
N HIS A 61 -13.13 -4.79 4.10
CA HIS A 61 -12.10 -5.54 3.39
C HIS A 61 -11.42 -4.66 2.35
N THR A 62 -10.13 -4.39 2.55
CA THR A 62 -9.30 -3.72 1.56
C THR A 62 -8.26 -4.69 1.03
N THR A 63 -8.39 -5.05 -0.24
CA THR A 63 -7.34 -5.78 -0.97
C THR A 63 -6.51 -4.76 -1.71
N LEU A 64 -5.20 -4.77 -1.52
CA LEU A 64 -4.27 -3.85 -2.15
C LEU A 64 -3.15 -4.63 -2.82
N THR A 65 -2.90 -4.29 -4.09
CA THR A 65 -1.78 -4.80 -4.85
C THR A 65 -0.98 -3.62 -5.39
N VAL A 66 0.28 -3.51 -4.98
CA VAL A 66 1.23 -2.57 -5.57
C VAL A 66 1.82 -3.23 -6.81
N ASN A 67 1.48 -2.69 -7.99
CA ASN A 67 1.88 -3.26 -9.27
C ASN A 67 3.33 -2.90 -9.62
N SER A 68 3.73 -1.66 -9.34
CA SER A 68 5.09 -1.19 -9.60
C SER A 68 5.42 0.03 -8.76
N ALA A 69 6.71 0.26 -8.52
CA ALA A 69 7.22 1.49 -7.94
C ALA A 69 8.54 1.86 -8.60
N PHE A 70 8.59 3.02 -9.24
CA PHE A 70 9.74 3.53 -9.97
C PHE A 70 9.92 5.02 -9.72
N ASP A 71 11.15 5.44 -9.45
CA ASP A 71 11.54 6.86 -9.32
C ASP A 71 10.63 7.69 -8.39
N GLY A 72 10.32 7.14 -7.20
CA GLY A 72 9.49 7.82 -6.20
C GLY A 72 7.99 7.77 -6.48
N VAL A 73 7.55 7.26 -7.64
CA VAL A 73 6.15 7.07 -7.99
C VAL A 73 5.78 5.59 -7.93
N ALA A 74 4.66 5.28 -7.30
CA ALA A 74 4.13 3.92 -7.22
C ALA A 74 2.74 3.83 -7.86
N TYR A 75 2.47 2.68 -8.48
CA TYR A 75 1.20 2.33 -9.10
C TYR A 75 0.57 1.20 -8.29
N ALA A 76 -0.67 1.41 -7.87
CA ALA A 76 -1.40 0.43 -7.07
C ALA A 76 -2.82 0.24 -7.59
N ASP A 77 -3.27 -1.00 -7.49
CA ASP A 77 -4.66 -1.40 -7.63
C ASP A 77 -5.18 -1.73 -6.24
N ALA A 78 -6.29 -1.10 -5.85
CA ALA A 78 -6.97 -1.41 -4.61
C ALA A 78 -8.43 -1.75 -4.86
N ARG A 79 -8.94 -2.67 -4.05
CA ARG A 79 -10.34 -3.03 -3.97
C ARG A 79 -10.80 -2.80 -2.54
N ILE A 80 -11.82 -1.99 -2.39
CA ILE A 80 -12.41 -1.62 -1.10
C ILE A 80 -13.82 -2.16 -1.08
N GLU A 81 -14.08 -3.03 -0.13
CA GLU A 81 -15.41 -3.51 0.21
C GLU A 81 -15.73 -3.00 1.61
N TYR A 82 -16.84 -2.30 1.73
CA TYR A 82 -17.32 -1.74 2.98
C TYR A 82 -18.82 -1.95 3.07
N VAL A 83 -19.28 -2.52 4.17
CA VAL A 83 -20.70 -2.62 4.49
C VAL A 83 -20.93 -2.04 5.87
N ASP A 84 -21.89 -1.14 5.93
CA ASP A 84 -22.47 -0.62 7.17
C ASP A 84 -23.99 -0.76 7.08
N ASP A 85 -24.68 -0.56 8.19
CA ASP A 85 -26.14 -0.64 8.31
C ASP A 85 -26.88 0.26 7.29
N GLN A 86 -26.21 1.28 6.76
CA GLN A 86 -26.76 2.27 5.84
C GLN A 86 -26.25 2.16 4.40
N LYS A 87 -25.09 1.53 4.17
CA LYS A 87 -24.41 1.65 2.88
C LYS A 87 -23.53 0.44 2.59
N THR A 88 -23.63 -0.03 1.36
CA THR A 88 -22.74 -1.03 0.77
C THR A 88 -21.88 -0.35 -0.29
N VAL A 89 -20.58 -0.48 -0.18
CA VAL A 89 -19.60 0.09 -1.12
C VAL A 89 -18.66 -1.02 -1.57
N CYS A 90 -18.57 -1.23 -2.88
CA CYS A 90 -17.52 -2.03 -3.50
C CYS A 90 -16.90 -1.18 -4.59
N LYS A 91 -15.66 -0.75 -4.39
CA LYS A 91 -14.91 0.05 -5.37
C LYS A 91 -13.61 -0.65 -5.72
N GLN A 92 -13.32 -0.72 -7.00
CA GLN A 92 -12.00 -1.04 -7.50
C GLN A 92 -11.38 0.23 -8.08
N ILE A 93 -10.20 0.56 -7.59
CA ILE A 93 -9.46 1.76 -7.99
C ILE A 93 -8.07 1.39 -8.46
N ARG A 94 -7.63 2.12 -9.47
CA ARG A 94 -6.24 2.17 -9.91
C ARG A 94 -5.76 3.58 -9.72
N PHE A 95 -4.64 3.74 -9.03
CA PHE A 95 -4.09 5.05 -8.76
C PHE A 95 -2.57 4.99 -8.81
N GLN A 96 -1.98 6.13 -9.16
CA GLN A 96 -0.56 6.37 -8.98
C GLN A 96 -0.37 7.37 -7.84
N PHE A 97 0.73 7.26 -7.11
CA PHE A 97 1.00 8.13 -5.99
C PHE A 97 2.49 8.35 -5.76
N SER A 98 2.83 9.50 -5.16
CA SER A 98 4.19 9.76 -4.69
C SER A 98 4.43 9.01 -3.38
N VAL A 99 5.51 8.22 -3.34
CA VAL A 99 5.89 7.42 -2.16
C VAL A 99 6.24 8.32 -0.96
N GLU A 100 6.61 9.57 -1.20
CA GLU A 100 7.00 10.54 -0.16
C GLU A 100 5.85 11.39 0.38
N SER A 101 4.69 11.45 -0.31
CA SER A 101 3.58 12.33 0.05
C SER A 101 2.25 11.59 0.03
N LEU A 102 1.51 11.60 1.14
CA LEU A 102 0.15 11.03 1.22
C LEU A 102 -0.93 11.85 0.49
N ASN A 103 -0.62 13.07 0.06
CA ASN A 103 -1.58 13.94 -0.60
C ASN A 103 -1.40 14.00 -2.11
N ASP A 104 -0.33 13.41 -2.63
CA ASP A 104 0.01 13.48 -4.05
C ASP A 104 -0.32 12.15 -4.74
N TYR A 105 -1.57 12.04 -5.17
CA TYR A 105 -2.09 10.88 -5.89
C TYR A 105 -2.91 11.30 -7.10
N HIS A 106 -2.94 10.42 -8.10
CA HIS A 106 -3.81 10.54 -9.25
C HIS A 106 -4.60 9.24 -9.44
N LEU A 107 -5.93 9.37 -9.40
CA LEU A 107 -6.83 8.29 -9.78
C LEU A 107 -6.77 8.09 -11.29
N LEU A 108 -6.38 6.89 -11.70
CA LEU A 108 -6.30 6.48 -13.11
C LEU A 108 -7.60 5.82 -13.56
N SER A 109 -8.22 5.05 -12.67
CA SER A 109 -9.56 4.48 -12.90
C SER A 109 -10.28 4.20 -11.59
N GLN A 110 -11.60 4.29 -11.63
CA GLN A 110 -12.49 3.95 -10.52
C GLN A 110 -13.73 3.27 -11.08
N THR A 111 -14.05 2.08 -10.57
CA THR A 111 -15.20 1.29 -11.01
C THR A 111 -15.90 0.66 -9.81
N ASP A 112 -17.21 0.53 -9.90
CA ASP A 112 -17.99 -0.29 -8.96
C ASP A 112 -17.69 -1.77 -9.18
N CYS A 113 -17.63 -2.54 -8.09
CA CYS A 113 -17.46 -4.00 -8.13
C CYS A 113 -18.64 -4.73 -7.46
N ALA A 114 -18.73 -6.04 -7.67
CA ALA A 114 -19.65 -6.90 -6.94
C ALA A 114 -18.95 -7.46 -5.69
N MET A 115 -19.59 -7.39 -4.52
CA MET A 115 -19.02 -7.92 -3.27
C MET A 115 -18.78 -9.43 -3.34
N GLY A 116 -17.75 -9.91 -2.66
CA GLY A 116 -17.47 -11.35 -2.54
C GLY A 116 -16.89 -12.01 -3.80
N ALA A 117 -16.42 -11.24 -4.78
CA ALA A 117 -15.60 -11.78 -5.86
C ALA A 117 -14.14 -11.85 -5.39
N SER A 118 -13.83 -12.92 -4.64
CA SER A 118 -12.46 -13.37 -4.31
C SER A 118 -11.99 -14.42 -5.31
#